data_AF-A0A3N5VK80-F1
#
_entry.id   AF-A0A3N5VK80-F1
#
_cell.length_a   1.000
_cell.length_b   1.000
_cell.length_c   1.000
_cell.angle_alpha   90.00
_cell.angle_beta   90.00
_cell.angle_gamma   90.00
#
_symmetry.space_group_name_H-M   'P 1'
#
loop_
_entity.id
_entity.type
_entity.pdbx_description
1 polymer ?
#
loop_
_entity_poly.entity_id
_entity_poly.type
_entity_poly.pdbx_seq_one_letter_code
_entity_poly.pdbx_strand_id
1 'polypeptide(L)'
;MLLYAKAVETYKTRRRLSAVNKPRILFAGGGSEQDSRPLDEIFASWVGSKGRLLYLPVALVDEPSMQAGIRWVKSVFEPLGLTQIDAWTDLSGKTAQDLQSYDGVYIGGGNTFHLLNQVRVHHLDRALVDFIVAGLPCLRRQRRGHFTQP
;
A
#
# COMPACT_ATOMS: atom_id res chain seq x y z
N MET A 1 -17.91 20.01 10.22
CA MET A 1 -16.60 20.71 10.13
C MET A 1 -15.71 20.53 11.36
N LEU A 2 -16.26 20.58 12.59
CA LEU A 2 -15.47 20.52 13.84
C LEU A 2 -14.74 19.17 14.10
N LEU A 3 -15.27 18.07 13.58
CA LEU A 3 -14.69 16.72 13.74
C LEU A 3 -13.45 16.49 12.85
N TYR A 4 -13.40 17.10 11.67
CA TYR A 4 -12.27 16.98 10.75
C TYR A 4 -11.02 17.68 11.31
N ALA A 5 -11.20 18.88 11.86
CA ALA A 5 -10.12 19.64 12.49
C ALA A 5 -9.52 18.89 13.70
N LYS A 6 -10.36 18.27 14.55
CA LYS A 6 -9.87 17.47 15.69
C LYS A 6 -9.08 16.22 15.26
N ALA A 7 -9.49 15.55 14.18
CA ALA A 7 -8.74 14.41 13.65
C ALA A 7 -7.36 14.83 13.10
N VAL A 8 -7.29 15.97 12.41
CA VAL A 8 -6.03 16.56 11.91
C VAL A 8 -5.12 17.03 13.06
N GLU A 9 -5.68 17.61 14.12
CA GLU A 9 -4.92 18.03 15.30
C GLU A 9 -4.36 16.82 16.06
N THR A 10 -5.16 15.77 16.21
CA THR A 10 -4.74 14.51 16.87
C THR A 10 -3.65 13.81 16.05
N TYR A 11 -3.73 13.88 14.72
CA TYR A 11 -2.70 13.39 13.80
C TYR A 11 -1.35 14.09 14.00
N LYS A 12 -1.34 15.43 14.10
CA LYS A 12 -0.13 16.22 14.38
C LYS A 12 0.43 15.96 15.78
N THR A 13 -0.41 15.65 16.75
CA THR A 13 -0.03 15.54 18.16
C THR A 13 0.56 14.16 18.51
N ARG A 14 0.14 13.08 17.83
CA ARG A 14 0.70 11.72 18.07
C ARG A 14 2.08 11.50 17.45
N ARG A 15 2.47 12.26 16.41
CA ARG A 15 3.77 12.14 15.76
C ARG A 15 4.47 13.50 15.84
N ARG A 16 5.42 13.61 16.78
CA ARG A 16 6.33 14.76 16.90
C ARG A 16 6.70 15.30 15.51
N LEU A 17 6.19 16.49 15.21
CA LEU A 17 6.60 17.31 14.07
C LEU A 17 8.05 17.77 14.32
N SER A 18 9.02 16.92 13.97
CA SER A 18 10.43 17.29 14.00
C SER A 18 11.21 16.53 12.93
N ALA A 19 10.83 16.74 11.68
CA ALA A 19 11.63 16.63 10.45
C ALA A 19 10.66 16.80 9.28
N VAL A 20 11.06 17.46 8.19
CA VAL A 20 10.35 17.28 6.91
C VAL A 20 10.47 15.80 6.58
N ASN A 21 9.40 15.03 6.78
CA ASN A 21 9.43 13.60 6.51
C ASN A 21 9.63 13.41 5.01
N LYS A 22 10.81 12.91 4.62
CA LYS A 22 11.11 12.60 3.21
C LYS A 22 10.14 11.52 2.74
N PRO A 23 9.35 11.76 1.67
CA PRO A 23 8.47 10.75 1.12
C PRO A 23 9.24 9.47 0.78
N ARG A 24 8.66 8.31 1.12
CA ARG A 24 9.23 6.99 0.87
C ARG A 24 8.40 6.27 -0.16
N ILE A 25 8.77 6.43 -1.43
CA ILE A 25 8.07 5.80 -2.55
C ILE A 25 9.04 4.93 -3.33
N LEU A 26 8.63 3.69 -3.61
CA LEU A 26 9.30 2.79 -4.52
C LEU A 26 8.38 2.46 -5.70
N PHE A 27 8.94 2.48 -6.90
CA PHE A 27 8.27 2.02 -8.11
C PHE A 27 9.02 0.79 -8.62
N ALA A 28 8.38 -0.37 -8.47
CA ALA A 28 8.85 -1.61 -9.06
C ALA A 28 8.22 -1.77 -10.46
N GLY A 29 9.06 -1.95 -11.47
CA GLY A 29 8.62 -2.32 -12.81
C GLY A 29 8.04 -3.73 -12.87
N GLY A 30 7.77 -4.21 -14.09
CA GLY A 30 7.60 -5.64 -14.31
C GLY A 30 8.94 -6.38 -14.20
N GLY A 31 8.92 -7.67 -13.88
CA GLY A 31 10.12 -8.47 -13.70
C GLY A 31 9.84 -9.74 -12.91
N SER A 32 10.85 -10.58 -12.76
CA SER A 32 10.81 -11.76 -11.91
C SER A 32 10.71 -11.39 -10.42
N GLU A 33 10.50 -12.38 -9.57
CA GLU A 33 10.62 -12.22 -8.13
C GLU A 33 12.07 -11.88 -7.72
N GLN A 34 13.07 -12.42 -8.41
CA GLN A 34 14.47 -12.09 -8.14
C GLN A 34 14.78 -10.61 -8.41
N ASP A 35 14.19 -10.04 -9.46
CA ASP A 35 14.38 -8.64 -9.83
C ASP A 35 13.77 -7.68 -8.79
N SER A 36 12.69 -8.10 -8.11
CA SER A 36 12.00 -7.24 -7.14
C SER A 36 12.55 -7.35 -5.73
N ARG A 37 13.21 -8.46 -5.40
CA ARG A 37 13.65 -8.78 -4.04
C ARG A 37 14.42 -7.63 -3.35
N PRO A 38 15.38 -6.93 -3.99
CA PRO A 38 16.06 -5.81 -3.32
C PRO A 38 15.10 -4.67 -2.93
N LEU A 39 14.10 -4.38 -3.77
CA LEU A 39 13.08 -3.37 -3.47
C LEU A 39 12.13 -3.85 -2.37
N ASP A 40 11.76 -5.13 -2.39
CA ASP A 40 10.89 -5.74 -1.39
C ASP A 40 11.57 -5.74 -0.01
N GLU A 41 12.88 -6.03 0.07
CA GLU A 41 13.68 -5.96 1.29
C GLU A 41 13.80 -4.52 1.83
N ILE A 42 14.06 -3.54 0.95
CA ILE A 42 14.09 -2.12 1.34
C ILE A 42 12.71 -1.70 1.88
N PHE A 43 11.64 -2.04 1.17
CA PHE A 43 10.29 -1.72 1.59
C PHE A 43 9.94 -2.35 2.94
N ALA A 44 10.24 -3.63 3.13
CA ALA A 44 10.03 -4.33 4.40
C ALA A 44 10.80 -3.68 5.54
N SER A 45 12.05 -3.25 5.31
CA SER A 45 12.85 -2.52 6.30
C SER A 45 12.23 -1.19 6.70
N TRP A 46 11.54 -0.51 5.78
CA TRP A 46 10.90 0.78 6.05
C TRP A 46 9.59 0.64 6.83
N VAL A 47 8.81 -0.41 6.55
CA VAL A 47 7.58 -0.74 7.30
C VAL A 47 7.93 -1.26 8.69
N GLY A 48 9.00 -2.05 8.80
CA GLY A 48 9.48 -2.65 10.05
C GLY A 48 8.68 -3.89 10.45
N SER A 49 9.33 -4.85 11.12
CA SER A 49 8.77 -6.18 11.41
C SER A 49 7.53 -6.22 12.30
N LYS A 50 7.17 -5.10 12.95
CA LYS A 50 5.94 -4.95 13.73
C LYS A 50 4.88 -4.09 13.04
N GLY A 51 5.19 -3.57 11.85
CA GLY A 51 4.32 -2.68 11.11
C GLY A 51 3.18 -3.43 10.42
N ARG A 52 2.05 -2.76 10.27
CA ARG A 52 0.89 -3.27 9.53
C ARG A 52 1.00 -2.88 8.06
N LEU A 53 1.07 -3.88 7.19
CA LEU A 53 1.10 -3.68 5.74
C LEU A 53 -0.33 -3.78 5.17
N LEU A 54 -0.74 -2.76 4.43
CA LEU A 54 -1.93 -2.82 3.59
C LEU A 54 -1.57 -3.18 2.15
N TYR A 55 -2.19 -4.22 1.62
CA TYR A 55 -2.17 -4.55 0.20
C TYR A 55 -3.41 -4.05 -0.53
N LEU A 56 -3.22 -3.38 -1.67
CA LEU A 56 -4.27 -2.92 -2.58
C LEU A 56 -4.24 -3.73 -3.89
N PRO A 57 -4.97 -4.85 -4.00
CA PRO A 57 -5.09 -5.65 -5.22
C PRO A 57 -6.01 -5.06 -6.28
N VAL A 58 -6.69 -3.94 -6.03
CA VAL A 58 -7.76 -3.36 -6.87
C VAL A 58 -7.35 -2.89 -8.27
N ALA A 59 -6.10 -3.12 -8.69
CA ALA A 59 -5.72 -3.05 -10.11
C ALA A 59 -6.17 -4.30 -10.88
N LEU A 60 -6.52 -5.37 -10.18
CA LEU A 60 -7.07 -6.62 -10.68
C LEU A 60 -8.59 -6.56 -10.57
N VAL A 61 -9.30 -7.10 -11.57
CA VAL A 61 -10.77 -6.94 -11.68
C VAL A 61 -11.50 -8.17 -11.14
N ASP A 62 -10.88 -9.35 -11.21
CA ASP A 62 -11.48 -10.62 -10.80
C ASP A 62 -10.95 -11.11 -9.45
N GLU A 63 -11.86 -11.70 -8.66
CA GLU A 63 -11.57 -12.24 -7.32
C GLU A 63 -10.44 -13.29 -7.32
N PRO A 64 -10.37 -14.26 -8.24
CA PRO A 64 -9.27 -15.22 -8.28
C PRO A 64 -7.89 -14.58 -8.42
N SER A 65 -7.77 -13.57 -9.29
CA SER A 65 -6.52 -12.81 -9.44
C SER A 65 -6.18 -12.02 -8.19
N MET A 66 -7.17 -11.37 -7.56
CA MET A 66 -6.95 -10.64 -6.30
C MET A 66 -6.43 -11.58 -5.20
N GLN A 67 -7.04 -12.76 -5.05
CA GLN A 67 -6.60 -13.78 -4.09
C GLN A 67 -5.21 -14.32 -4.41
N ALA A 68 -4.87 -14.51 -5.69
CA ALA A 68 -3.52 -14.88 -6.10
C ALA A 68 -2.49 -13.79 -5.73
N GLY A 69 -2.84 -12.52 -5.94
CA GLY A 69 -2.02 -11.38 -5.53
C GLY A 69 -1.80 -11.33 -4.02
N ILE A 70 -2.85 -11.59 -3.22
CA ILE A 70 -2.77 -11.62 -1.75
C ILE A 70 -1.80 -12.72 -1.31
N ARG A 71 -1.95 -13.95 -1.85
CA ARG A 71 -1.05 -15.07 -1.55
C ARG A 71 0.40 -14.74 -1.89
N TRP A 72 0.62 -14.11 -3.05
CA TRP A 72 1.95 -13.71 -3.50
C TRP A 72 2.58 -12.64 -2.58
N VAL A 73 1.83 -11.60 -2.20
CA VAL A 73 2.32 -10.57 -1.27
C VAL A 73 2.72 -11.20 0.06
N LYS A 74 1.92 -12.13 0.58
CA LYS A 74 2.24 -12.87 1.80
C LYS A 74 3.51 -13.71 1.65
N SER A 75 3.65 -14.47 0.57
CA SER A 75 4.85 -15.29 0.34
C SER A 75 6.13 -14.47 0.22
N VAL A 76 6.05 -13.21 -0.22
CA VAL A 76 7.19 -12.29 -0.30
C VAL A 76 7.52 -11.66 1.06
N PHE A 77 6.52 -11.12 1.75
CA PHE A 77 6.75 -10.25 2.90
C PHE A 77 6.74 -10.96 4.26
N GLU A 78 6.07 -12.10 4.39
CA GLU A 78 6.11 -12.89 5.63
C GLU A 78 7.53 -13.39 5.95
N PRO A 79 8.31 -13.94 5.00
CA PRO A 79 9.71 -14.29 5.25
C PRO A 79 10.61 -13.09 5.59
N LEU A 80 10.21 -11.88 5.19
CA LEU A 80 10.90 -10.63 5.53
C LEU A 80 10.46 -10.06 6.89
N GLY A 81 9.60 -10.77 7.62
CA GLY A 81 9.17 -10.43 8.97
C GLY A 81 7.93 -9.54 9.05
N LEU A 82 7.26 -9.24 7.92
CA LEU A 82 5.97 -8.54 7.92
C LEU A 82 4.83 -9.55 7.97
N THR A 83 4.34 -9.85 9.17
CA THR A 83 3.27 -10.84 9.36
C THR A 83 1.87 -10.22 9.46
N GLN A 84 1.78 -8.91 9.70
CA GLN A 84 0.50 -8.20 9.77
C GLN A 84 0.13 -7.61 8.42
N ILE A 85 -0.36 -8.46 7.51
CA ILE A 85 -0.73 -8.09 6.14
C ILE A 85 -2.24 -8.17 5.96
N ASP A 86 -2.87 -7.01 5.76
CA ASP A 86 -4.28 -6.89 5.38
C ASP A 86 -4.39 -6.60 3.87
N ALA A 87 -5.56 -6.88 3.29
CA ALA A 87 -5.85 -6.53 1.90
C ALA A 87 -7.21 -5.82 1.79
N TRP A 88 -7.27 -4.77 0.99
CA TRP A 88 -8.55 -4.15 0.59
C TRP A 88 -8.88 -4.53 -0.84
N THR A 89 -9.73 -5.54 -1.00
CA THR A 89 -10.30 -5.97 -2.30
C THR A 89 -11.49 -5.11 -2.72
N ASP A 90 -12.14 -4.44 -1.77
CA ASP A 90 -13.20 -3.46 -1.98
C ASP A 90 -12.88 -2.18 -1.20
N LEU A 91 -12.97 -1.04 -1.88
CA LEU A 91 -12.72 0.28 -1.31
C LEU A 91 -14.01 0.97 -0.82
N SER A 92 -15.17 0.34 -1.03
CA SER A 92 -16.45 0.85 -0.57
C SER A 92 -16.46 1.05 0.94
N GLY A 93 -16.75 2.28 1.38
CA GLY A 93 -16.79 2.65 2.80
C GLY A 93 -15.43 2.77 3.48
N LYS A 94 -14.30 2.55 2.78
CA LYS A 94 -12.96 2.80 3.32
C LYS A 94 -12.67 4.28 3.42
N THR A 95 -12.01 4.68 4.50
CA THR A 95 -11.72 6.08 4.81
C THR A 95 -10.24 6.34 4.97
N ALA A 96 -9.87 7.62 4.97
CA ALA A 96 -8.50 8.04 5.30
C ALA A 96 -8.09 7.60 6.72
N GLN A 97 -9.04 7.51 7.66
CA GLN A 97 -8.81 7.06 9.03
C GLN A 97 -8.47 5.58 9.08
N ASP A 98 -9.10 4.75 8.24
CA ASP A 98 -8.75 3.33 8.14
C ASP A 98 -7.32 3.16 7.63
N LEU A 99 -6.93 3.99 6.65
CA LEU A 99 -5.58 3.99 6.08
C LEU A 99 -4.50 4.36 7.11
N GLN A 100 -4.82 5.21 8.09
CA GLN A 100 -3.89 5.60 9.16
C GLN A 100 -3.52 4.46 10.12
N SER A 101 -4.25 3.33 10.07
CA SER A 101 -3.95 2.15 10.89
C SER A 101 -2.81 1.29 10.34
N TYR A 102 -2.24 1.69 9.20
CA TYR A 102 -1.17 0.99 8.49
C TYR A 102 0.15 1.76 8.50
N ASP A 103 1.24 1.00 8.47
CA ASP A 103 2.61 1.49 8.48
C ASP A 103 3.27 1.37 7.10
N GLY A 104 2.59 0.75 6.13
CA GLY A 104 3.01 0.69 4.74
C GLY A 104 1.85 0.35 3.81
N VAL A 105 1.93 0.82 2.57
CA VAL A 105 0.97 0.47 1.51
C VAL A 105 1.70 -0.18 0.35
N TYR A 106 1.25 -1.36 -0.05
CA TYR A 106 1.68 -2.03 -1.27
C TYR A 106 0.54 -2.00 -2.30
N ILE A 107 0.80 -1.45 -3.47
CA ILE A 107 -0.18 -1.37 -4.57
C ILE A 107 0.17 -2.42 -5.62
N GLY A 108 -0.75 -3.37 -5.80
CA GLY A 108 -0.63 -4.44 -6.79
C GLY A 108 -0.63 -3.92 -8.23
N GLY A 109 -0.01 -4.70 -9.11
CA GLY A 109 -0.05 -4.45 -10.54
C GLY A 109 -1.34 -4.93 -11.21
N GLY A 110 -1.65 -4.38 -12.38
CA GLY A 110 -2.85 -4.73 -13.14
C GLY A 110 -3.25 -3.60 -14.06
N ASN A 111 -4.56 -3.38 -14.22
CA ASN A 111 -5.09 -2.27 -14.99
C ASN A 111 -4.96 -0.95 -14.20
N THR A 112 -4.01 -0.11 -14.63
CA THR A 112 -3.74 1.19 -13.98
C THR A 112 -4.92 2.16 -14.08
N PHE A 113 -5.67 2.14 -15.19
CA PHE A 113 -6.86 2.99 -15.33
C PHE A 113 -7.97 2.56 -14.36
N HIS A 114 -8.16 1.25 -14.20
CA HIS A 114 -9.10 0.71 -13.22
C HIS A 114 -8.70 1.09 -11.79
N LEU A 115 -7.44 0.88 -11.40
CA LEU A 115 -6.90 1.30 -10.10
C LEU A 115 -7.14 2.79 -9.84
N LEU A 116 -6.79 3.66 -10.80
CA LEU A 116 -6.96 5.11 -10.67
C LEU A 116 -8.45 5.46 -10.51
N ASN A 117 -9.33 4.83 -11.27
CA ASN A 117 -10.77 5.03 -11.15
C ASN A 117 -11.29 4.63 -9.77
N GLN A 118 -10.93 3.43 -9.29
CA GLN A 118 -11.32 2.92 -7.97
C GLN A 118 -10.89 3.90 -6.87
N VAL A 119 -9.62 4.27 -6.83
CA VAL A 119 -9.09 5.16 -5.79
C VAL A 119 -9.76 6.54 -5.80
N ARG A 120 -10.11 7.08 -6.98
CA ARG A 120 -10.77 8.41 -7.10
C ARG A 120 -12.25 8.37 -6.75
N VAL A 121 -12.99 7.37 -7.21
CA VAL A 121 -14.42 7.21 -6.92
C VAL A 121 -14.65 7.01 -5.42
N HIS A 122 -13.71 6.34 -4.74
CA HIS A 122 -13.75 6.14 -3.29
C HIS A 122 -13.00 7.22 -2.48
N HIS A 123 -12.55 8.31 -3.13
CA HIS A 123 -11.89 9.46 -2.47
C HIS A 123 -10.63 9.12 -1.65
N LEU A 124 -9.94 8.03 -1.99
CA LEU A 124 -8.71 7.59 -1.34
C LEU A 124 -7.45 8.16 -2.00
N ASP A 125 -7.58 8.87 -3.12
CA ASP A 125 -6.46 9.48 -3.84
C ASP A 125 -5.70 10.48 -2.97
N ARG A 126 -6.43 11.41 -2.33
CA ARG A 126 -5.83 12.37 -1.39
C ARG A 126 -5.28 11.68 -0.15
N ALA A 127 -5.99 10.68 0.37
CA ALA A 127 -5.54 9.93 1.54
C ALA A 127 -4.20 9.23 1.30
N LEU A 128 -3.99 8.64 0.12
CA LEU A 128 -2.72 8.03 -0.28
C LEU A 128 -1.60 9.06 -0.45
N VAL A 129 -1.91 10.24 -1.02
CA VAL A 129 -0.93 11.35 -1.10
C VAL A 129 -0.53 11.82 0.29
N ASP A 130 -1.49 12.04 1.18
CA ASP A 130 -1.23 12.46 2.55
C ASP A 130 -0.42 11.41 3.32
N PHE A 131 -0.71 10.11 3.12
CA PHE A 131 0.05 8.99 3.66
C PHE A 131 1.53 9.05 3.25
N ILE A 132 1.79 9.30 1.96
CA ILE A 132 3.14 9.40 1.41
C ILE A 132 3.87 10.66 1.91
N VAL A 133 3.19 11.80 1.94
CA VAL A 133 3.73 13.08 2.44
C VAL A 133 4.03 13.01 3.93
N ALA A 134 3.31 12.15 4.68
CA ALA A 134 3.65 11.81 6.05
C ALA A 134 4.96 11.04 6.22
N GLY A 135 5.61 10.63 5.12
CA GLY A 135 6.83 9.81 5.11
C GLY A 135 6.58 8.32 5.23
N LEU A 136 5.32 7.86 5.11
CA LEU A 136 5.02 6.45 5.19
C LEU A 136 5.38 5.72 3.88
N PRO A 137 5.89 4.50 3.95
CA PRO A 137 6.31 3.70 2.80
C PRO A 137 5.14 3.37 1.87
N CYS A 138 5.31 3.65 0.58
CA CYS A 138 4.44 3.17 -0.48
C CYS A 138 5.25 2.48 -1.57
N LEU A 139 4.92 1.23 -1.89
CA LEU A 139 5.50 0.47 -2.99
C LEU A 139 4.43 0.15 -4.01
N ARG A 140 4.66 0.56 -5.26
CA ARG A 140 3.80 0.19 -6.39
C ARG A 140 4.54 -0.77 -7.30
N ARG A 141 3.89 -1.86 -7.68
CA ARG A 141 4.41 -2.80 -8.69
C ARG A 141 3.60 -2.77 -9.97
N GLN A 142 4.26 -2.84 -11.12
CA GLN A 142 3.61 -3.06 -12.41
C GLN A 142 3.51 -4.57 -12.71
N ARG A 143 2.34 -5.03 -13.19
CA ARG A 143 2.14 -6.43 -13.60
C ARG A 143 2.72 -6.64 -15.01
N ARG A 144 3.43 -7.74 -15.23
CA ARG A 144 3.78 -8.21 -16.59
C ARG A 144 2.54 -8.81 -17.24
N GLY A 145 2.36 -8.62 -18.56
CA GLY A 145 1.40 -9.42 -19.31
C GLY A 145 1.72 -10.90 -19.13
N HIS A 146 0.74 -11.68 -18.67
CA HIS A 146 0.79 -13.13 -18.38
C HIS A 146 1.69 -13.55 -17.21
N PHE A 147 1.05 -13.83 -16.06
CA PHE A 147 1.56 -14.85 -15.14
C PHE A 147 1.13 -16.20 -15.73
N THR A 148 1.97 -16.82 -16.55
CA THR A 148 1.93 -18.28 -16.65
C THR A 148 2.56 -18.79 -15.37
N GLN A 149 1.75 -19.36 -14.48
CA GLN A 149 2.29 -20.23 -13.43
C GLN A 149 2.97 -21.43 -14.11
N PRO A 150 4.05 -21.99 -13.53
CA PRO A 150 4.54 -23.31 -13.92
C PRO A 150 3.50 -24.39 -13.65
#